data_AF-G0MWM0-F1
#
_entry.id   AF-G0MWM0-F1
#
_cell.length_a   1.000
_cell.length_b   1.000
_cell.length_c   1.000
_cell.angle_alpha   90.00
_cell.angle_beta   90.00
_cell.angle_gamma   90.00
#
_symmetry.space_group_name_H-M   'P 1'
#
loop_
_entity.id
_entity.type
_entity.pdbx_description
1 polymer ?
#
loop_
_entity_poly.entity_id
_entity_poly.type
_entity_poly.pdbx_seq_one_letter_code
_entity_poly.pdbx_strand_id
1 'polypeptide(L)'
;MGKKARVLPKSPPILEEHAAVPMTPTILLKLMFHYFPPQIVREIDFKKFGLTGSELLTDDGQKIIEKIIASSRRLSRYGEADSVISQLKLFRRFPGADEYMEMMLTEPPGDLSSMEYHSLKDGRMFMSKQHIHSYLNWLLWYGWPKMPSLPRAVVSLFLRLREKQLSSTYEIVSITRDERLLWMNRLNRFMRYLANDVDEDRVPDDAKFKRSECDDFSKIYEYFQGFLYEFPDEDVEEPLKLALREYIKLNNPRIETKRFSEMYYITREMIREVMGVMDMSKRLFFKFDLEIKPEKPVVRVFNEGDMQLDSWTSIGKGQDHDFIMNVELMQAVQAEGEAHNLMIDTGFLQTVPFDEMLCTKFPNVEFVLDIVPPTFCRARPIKMRNGGYCVLAYPSFRQMYHEVVYGIRVYERLSGETLEEFEKDLVKIFLDYYNVELAKRDHPPAKHNQWLYRYFITETKEKELKKRVYALCRRYEIDETIKIPAPVIHVREKQLFMDFIQKYDPLRKFMETQSSIDAFRATESRPKKKK
;
A
#
# COMPACT_ATOMS: atom_id res chain seq x y z
N MET A 1 34.35 -36.93 34.45
CA MET A 1 34.35 -35.85 33.45
C MET A 1 33.15 -36.02 32.53
N GLY A 2 32.04 -35.33 32.82
CA GLY A 2 30.81 -35.40 32.01
C GLY A 2 30.88 -34.42 30.84
N LYS A 3 30.81 -34.93 29.60
CA LYS A 3 30.67 -34.10 28.40
C LYS A 3 29.29 -33.43 28.43
N LYS A 4 29.25 -32.12 28.66
CA LYS A 4 28.03 -31.32 28.47
C LYS A 4 27.65 -31.37 27.00
N ALA A 5 26.49 -31.96 26.70
CA ALA A 5 25.89 -31.92 25.38
C ALA A 5 25.71 -30.45 24.96
N ARG A 6 26.28 -30.10 23.80
CA ARG A 6 26.14 -28.79 23.18
C ARG A 6 24.69 -28.69 22.70
N VAL A 7 23.83 -28.04 23.48
CA VAL A 7 22.47 -27.72 23.07
C VAL A 7 22.57 -26.81 21.85
N LEU A 8 22.25 -27.34 20.68
CA LEU A 8 22.11 -26.52 19.47
C LEU A 8 20.97 -25.51 19.73
N PRO A 9 21.16 -24.23 19.39
CA PRO A 9 20.08 -23.25 19.53
C PRO A 9 18.87 -23.73 18.73
N LYS A 10 17.69 -23.67 19.35
CA LYS A 10 16.41 -23.92 18.68
C LYS A 10 16.40 -23.15 17.36
N SER A 11 15.98 -23.81 16.28
CA SER A 11 15.69 -23.19 14.99
C SER A 11 14.88 -21.91 15.24
N PRO A 12 15.19 -20.79 14.54
CA PRO A 12 14.36 -19.59 14.68
C PRO A 12 12.90 -19.98 14.43
N PRO A 13 11.94 -19.42 15.20
CA PRO A 13 10.54 -19.71 15.00
C PRO A 13 10.23 -19.48 13.53
N ILE A 14 9.61 -20.49 12.89
CA ILE A 14 8.90 -20.28 11.64
C ILE A 14 7.94 -19.12 11.96
N LEU A 15 8.18 -17.97 11.35
CA LEU A 15 7.47 -16.73 11.63
C LEU A 15 5.97 -17.00 11.56
N GLU A 16 5.31 -16.99 12.72
CA GLU A 16 3.85 -17.10 12.79
C GLU A 16 3.24 -15.92 12.03
N GLU A 17 2.15 -16.19 11.29
CA GLU A 17 1.49 -15.35 10.26
C GLU A 17 0.95 -13.98 10.72
N HIS A 18 1.29 -13.50 11.92
CA HIS A 18 0.73 -12.28 12.51
C HIS A 18 1.77 -11.40 13.20
N ALA A 19 2.97 -11.26 12.62
CA ALA A 19 3.85 -10.19 13.07
C ALA A 19 3.15 -8.83 12.87
N ALA A 20 3.00 -8.06 13.95
CA ALA A 20 2.35 -6.75 13.94
C ALA A 20 2.99 -5.85 12.87
N VAL A 21 2.16 -5.21 12.04
CA VAL A 21 2.57 -4.30 10.98
C VAL A 21 3.32 -3.11 11.59
N PRO A 22 4.58 -2.86 11.23
CA PRO A 22 5.35 -1.77 11.85
C PRO A 22 4.67 -0.43 11.59
N MET A 23 4.43 0.29 12.67
CA MET A 23 3.86 1.64 12.62
C MET A 23 4.78 2.58 13.38
N THR A 24 5.25 3.64 12.73
CA THR A 24 5.88 4.80 13.39
C THR A 24 4.86 5.93 13.47
N PRO A 25 5.08 6.94 14.32
CA PRO A 25 4.27 8.17 14.32
C PRO A 25 4.16 8.81 12.93
N THR A 26 5.25 8.83 12.17
CA THR A 26 5.29 9.46 10.84
C THR A 26 4.56 8.61 9.77
N ILE A 27 4.67 7.28 9.80
CA ILE A 27 3.84 6.40 8.96
C ILE A 27 2.36 6.62 9.27
N LEU A 28 1.97 6.65 10.55
CA LEU A 28 0.57 6.85 10.94
C LEU A 28 0.05 8.21 10.46
N LEU A 29 0.88 9.26 10.58
CA LEU A 29 0.56 10.58 10.05
C LEU A 29 0.28 10.54 8.54
N LYS A 30 1.19 9.92 7.75
CA LYS A 30 1.02 9.77 6.30
C LYS A 30 -0.24 8.97 5.96
N LEU A 31 -0.49 7.86 6.65
CA LEU A 31 -1.71 7.07 6.46
C LEU A 31 -2.96 7.91 6.69
N MET A 32 -3.01 8.69 7.77
CA MET A 32 -4.14 9.57 8.05
C MET A 32 -4.36 10.60 6.93
N PHE A 33 -3.30 11.23 6.42
CA PHE A 33 -3.40 12.19 5.31
C PHE A 33 -3.91 11.57 4.00
N HIS A 34 -3.53 10.33 3.70
CA HIS A 34 -3.93 9.66 2.46
C HIS A 34 -5.30 8.98 2.57
N TYR A 35 -5.70 8.54 3.77
CA TYR A 35 -6.95 7.82 4.01
C TYR A 35 -8.15 8.76 4.23
N PHE A 36 -7.99 9.78 5.07
CA PHE A 36 -9.08 10.68 5.44
C PHE A 36 -9.18 11.90 4.51
N PRO A 37 -10.37 12.51 4.37
CA PRO A 37 -10.53 13.77 3.64
C PRO A 37 -9.63 14.88 4.19
N PRO A 38 -9.01 15.72 3.33
CA PRO A 38 -8.12 16.81 3.74
C PRO A 38 -8.72 17.77 4.78
N GLN A 39 -10.03 17.99 4.73
CA GLN A 39 -10.77 18.87 5.64
C GLN A 39 -10.82 18.34 7.07
N ILE A 40 -10.68 17.03 7.27
CA ILE A 40 -10.66 16.41 8.61
C ILE A 40 -9.24 16.47 9.18
N VAL A 41 -8.25 16.06 8.39
CA VAL A 41 -6.85 16.00 8.85
C VAL A 41 -6.25 17.37 9.13
N ARG A 42 -6.63 18.42 8.40
CA ARG A 42 -6.16 19.80 8.65
C ARG A 42 -6.63 20.38 9.98
N GLU A 43 -7.69 19.84 10.58
CA GLU A 43 -8.20 20.29 11.88
C GLU A 43 -7.49 19.59 13.06
N ILE A 44 -6.63 18.61 12.79
CA ILE A 44 -5.93 17.84 13.81
C ILE A 44 -4.54 18.44 14.03
N ASP A 45 -4.24 18.83 15.27
CA ASP A 45 -2.89 19.18 15.69
C ASP A 45 -2.07 17.91 15.93
N PHE A 46 -1.54 17.33 14.86
CA PHE A 46 -0.77 16.10 14.91
C PHE A 46 0.46 16.17 15.83
N LYS A 47 1.08 17.35 15.95
CA LYS A 47 2.22 17.57 16.86
C LYS A 47 1.79 17.41 18.31
N LYS A 48 0.63 17.96 18.69
CA LYS A 48 0.06 17.79 20.04
C LYS A 48 -0.21 16.32 20.39
N PHE A 49 -0.52 15.48 19.41
CA PHE A 49 -0.79 14.05 19.62
C PHE A 49 0.46 13.16 19.54
N GLY A 50 1.65 13.74 19.34
CA GLY A 50 2.90 12.98 19.27
C GLY A 50 3.11 12.24 17.96
N LEU A 51 2.49 12.68 16.87
CA LEU A 51 2.69 12.11 15.52
C LEU A 51 3.99 12.63 14.86
N THR A 52 5.03 12.80 15.66
CA THR A 52 6.36 13.24 15.22
C THR A 52 7.39 12.27 15.81
N GLY A 53 8.04 11.48 14.95
CA GLY A 53 9.04 10.53 15.39
C GLY A 53 9.18 9.32 14.46
N SER A 54 10.29 8.61 14.61
CA SER A 54 10.67 7.44 13.83
C SER A 54 10.70 6.14 14.65
N GLU A 55 10.40 6.22 15.95
CA GLU A 55 10.34 5.05 16.82
C GLU A 55 9.08 4.22 16.52
N LEU A 56 9.19 2.89 16.67
CA LEU A 56 8.05 1.98 16.50
C LEU A 56 7.03 2.17 17.63
N LEU A 57 5.76 2.24 17.26
CA LEU A 57 4.64 2.28 18.19
C LEU A 57 4.33 0.86 18.66
N THR A 58 4.36 0.64 19.97
CA THR A 58 4.11 -0.69 20.57
C THR A 58 2.66 -1.15 20.50
N ASP A 59 1.72 -0.21 20.28
CA ASP A 59 0.28 -0.43 20.18
C ASP A 59 -0.26 -0.08 18.79
N ASP A 60 0.62 -0.04 17.79
CA ASP A 60 0.34 0.37 16.40
C ASP A 60 -0.31 1.77 16.28
N GLY A 61 -0.19 2.59 17.32
CA GLY A 61 -0.76 3.93 17.38
C GLY A 61 -2.22 4.00 17.84
N GLN A 62 -2.79 2.91 18.36
CA GLN A 62 -4.15 2.89 18.88
C GLN A 62 -4.39 4.00 19.92
N LYS A 63 -3.53 4.16 20.93
CA LYS A 63 -3.70 5.23 21.95
C LYS A 63 -3.63 6.63 21.37
N ILE A 64 -2.87 6.83 20.29
CA ILE A 64 -2.79 8.12 19.60
C ILE A 64 -4.13 8.41 18.92
N ILE A 65 -4.67 7.43 18.18
CA ILE A 65 -5.96 7.56 17.50
C ILE A 65 -7.10 7.76 18.52
N GLU A 66 -7.10 7.04 19.65
CA GLU A 66 -8.08 7.24 20.73
C GLU A 66 -8.09 8.69 21.22
N LYS A 67 -6.91 9.29 21.46
CA LYS A 67 -6.79 10.70 21.87
C LYS A 67 -7.29 11.66 20.79
N ILE A 68 -6.96 11.39 19.52
CA ILE A 68 -7.42 12.23 18.40
C ILE A 68 -8.94 12.15 18.28
N ILE A 69 -9.52 10.95 18.30
CA ILE A 69 -10.97 10.73 18.24
C ILE A 69 -11.69 11.43 19.40
N ALA A 70 -11.18 11.32 20.62
CA ALA A 70 -11.73 12.01 21.79
C ALA A 70 -11.73 13.55 21.62
N SER A 71 -10.77 14.09 20.86
CA SER A 71 -10.66 15.52 20.58
C SER A 71 -11.37 15.98 19.30
N SER A 72 -11.67 15.06 18.37
CA SER A 72 -12.21 15.34 17.04
C SER A 72 -13.53 14.62 16.81
N ARG A 73 -14.63 15.37 16.96
CA ARG A 73 -15.98 14.90 16.63
C ARG A 73 -16.15 14.46 15.17
N ARG A 74 -15.23 14.87 14.27
CA ARG A 74 -15.24 14.44 12.87
C ARG A 74 -14.60 13.08 12.70
N LEU A 75 -13.47 12.83 13.36
CA LEU A 75 -12.80 11.53 13.28
C LEU A 75 -13.56 10.44 14.03
N SER A 76 -14.28 10.79 15.10
CA SER A 76 -15.20 9.86 15.78
C SER A 76 -16.31 9.31 14.87
N ARG A 77 -16.49 9.91 13.67
CA ARG A 77 -17.41 9.40 12.64
C ARG A 77 -16.86 8.25 11.82
N TYR A 78 -15.69 7.73 12.15
CA TYR A 78 -15.06 6.63 11.43
C TYR A 78 -15.04 5.34 12.27
N GLY A 79 -15.65 5.38 13.46
CA GLY A 79 -15.69 4.29 14.42
C GLY A 79 -14.74 4.50 15.60
N GLU A 80 -14.64 3.47 16.43
CA GLU A 80 -13.67 3.41 17.52
C GLU A 80 -12.24 3.29 16.99
N ALA A 81 -11.25 3.60 17.84
CA ALA A 81 -9.85 3.66 17.44
C ALA A 81 -9.31 2.35 16.85
N ASP A 82 -9.70 1.20 17.40
CA ASP A 82 -9.31 -0.12 16.89
C ASP A 82 -9.82 -0.35 15.45
N SER A 83 -11.09 -0.01 15.19
CA SER A 83 -11.68 -0.07 13.85
C SER A 83 -10.93 0.84 12.88
N VAL A 84 -10.61 2.06 13.30
CA VAL A 84 -9.84 3.02 12.48
C VAL A 84 -8.44 2.48 12.17
N ILE A 85 -7.70 1.99 13.17
CA ILE A 85 -6.36 1.41 12.96
C ILE A 85 -6.42 0.21 12.02
N SER A 86 -7.41 -0.68 12.19
CA SER A 86 -7.63 -1.82 11.31
C SER A 86 -7.86 -1.38 9.86
N GLN A 87 -8.66 -0.33 9.63
CA GLN A 87 -8.86 0.24 8.30
C GLN A 87 -7.60 0.88 7.71
N LEU A 88 -6.81 1.59 8.53
CA LEU A 88 -5.55 2.20 8.07
C LEU A 88 -4.51 1.14 7.69
N LYS A 89 -4.38 0.06 8.47
CA LYS A 89 -3.54 -1.08 8.15
C LYS A 89 -3.99 -1.76 6.86
N LEU A 90 -5.30 -2.00 6.71
CA LEU A 90 -5.88 -2.57 5.51
C LEU A 90 -5.63 -1.68 4.27
N PHE A 91 -5.76 -0.36 4.43
CA PHE A 91 -5.49 0.60 3.36
C PHE A 91 -4.02 0.60 2.92
N ARG A 92 -3.06 0.40 3.84
CA ARG A 92 -1.63 0.29 3.52
C ARG A 92 -1.25 -0.98 2.76
N ARG A 93 -2.14 -1.97 2.71
CA ARG A 93 -1.86 -3.34 2.25
C ARG A 93 -1.92 -3.45 0.72
N PHE A 94 -0.96 -2.84 0.02
CA PHE A 94 -0.78 -2.96 -1.45
C PHE A 94 0.69 -2.73 -1.89
N PRO A 95 1.12 -3.23 -3.07
CA PRO A 95 2.47 -3.00 -3.59
C PRO A 95 2.80 -1.52 -3.85
N GLY A 96 3.98 -1.10 -3.39
CA GLY A 96 4.44 0.28 -3.50
C GLY A 96 3.62 1.25 -2.64
N ALA A 97 2.99 0.80 -1.56
CA ALA A 97 2.23 1.67 -0.66
C ALA A 97 3.10 2.77 -0.04
N ASP A 98 4.35 2.44 0.27
CA ASP A 98 5.25 3.39 0.89
C ASP A 98 5.69 4.49 -0.10
N GLU A 99 5.89 4.14 -1.39
CA GLU A 99 6.10 5.12 -2.47
C GLU A 99 4.86 5.99 -2.67
N TYR A 100 3.68 5.37 -2.77
CA TYR A 100 2.39 6.06 -2.98
C TYR A 100 2.07 7.07 -1.87
N MET A 101 2.44 6.75 -0.62
CA MET A 101 2.21 7.59 0.55
C MET A 101 3.40 8.48 0.92
N GLU A 102 4.46 8.47 0.10
CA GLU A 102 5.69 9.23 0.33
C GLU A 102 6.24 9.01 1.76
N MET A 103 6.30 7.74 2.17
CA MET A 103 6.91 7.35 3.46
C MET A 103 8.43 7.53 3.39
N MET A 104 9.06 7.74 4.54
CA MET A 104 10.51 7.96 4.55
C MET A 104 11.25 6.67 4.16
N LEU A 105 12.34 6.78 3.39
CA LEU A 105 13.10 5.61 2.95
C LEU A 105 13.82 4.88 4.10
N THR A 106 13.99 5.55 5.24
CA THR A 106 14.56 4.96 6.46
C THR A 106 13.52 4.29 7.36
N GLU A 107 12.24 4.35 7.01
CA GLU A 107 11.15 3.77 7.79
C GLU A 107 10.90 2.30 7.47
N PRO A 108 10.33 1.54 8.42
CA PRO A 108 9.98 0.15 8.19
C PRO A 108 8.95 -0.01 7.07
N PRO A 109 9.04 -1.09 6.28
CA PRO A 109 8.16 -1.32 5.13
C PRO A 109 6.71 -1.59 5.55
N GLY A 110 5.80 -1.57 4.58
CA GLY A 110 4.39 -1.92 4.75
C GLY A 110 4.10 -3.34 5.25
N ASP A 111 2.82 -3.59 5.52
CA ASP A 111 2.31 -4.91 5.92
C ASP A 111 2.59 -5.97 4.85
N LEU A 112 3.36 -6.99 5.20
CA LEU A 112 3.72 -8.09 4.30
C LEU A 112 2.69 -9.20 4.21
N SER A 113 1.66 -9.21 5.06
CA SER A 113 0.72 -10.31 5.23
C SER A 113 -0.16 -10.59 3.99
N SER A 114 -0.24 -9.72 2.97
CA SER A 114 -1.03 -9.95 1.72
C SER A 114 -0.20 -10.26 0.49
N MET A 115 1.11 -10.42 0.62
CA MET A 115 1.99 -10.16 -0.52
C MET A 115 2.31 -11.40 -1.37
N GLU A 116 1.67 -12.52 -1.07
CA GLU A 116 1.76 -13.76 -1.83
C GLU A 116 0.54 -13.91 -2.75
N TYR A 117 0.82 -14.12 -4.03
CA TYR A 117 -0.17 -14.53 -5.01
C TYR A 117 -0.04 -16.02 -5.27
N HIS A 118 -1.15 -16.70 -5.54
CA HIS A 118 -1.14 -18.11 -5.93
C HIS A 118 -1.63 -18.27 -7.36
N SER A 119 -0.91 -19.10 -8.14
CA SER A 119 -1.37 -19.54 -9.44
C SER A 119 -2.71 -20.23 -9.32
N LEU A 120 -3.67 -19.82 -10.15
CA LEU A 120 -4.95 -20.49 -10.30
C LEU A 120 -4.85 -21.81 -11.08
N LYS A 121 -3.69 -22.09 -11.70
CA LYS A 121 -3.43 -23.33 -12.46
C LYS A 121 -2.89 -24.44 -11.57
N ASP A 122 -1.87 -24.14 -10.78
CA ASP A 122 -1.09 -25.15 -10.05
C ASP A 122 -0.75 -24.78 -8.61
N GLY A 123 -1.25 -23.64 -8.12
CA GLY A 123 -1.03 -23.18 -6.75
C GLY A 123 0.39 -22.66 -6.46
N ARG A 124 1.30 -22.60 -7.45
CA ARG A 124 2.63 -22.01 -7.27
C ARG A 124 2.53 -20.59 -6.73
N MET A 125 3.48 -20.24 -5.88
CA MET A 125 3.55 -18.94 -5.21
C MET A 125 4.26 -17.91 -6.08
N PHE A 126 3.72 -16.70 -6.09
CA PHE A 126 4.24 -15.55 -6.79
C PHE A 126 4.28 -14.35 -5.83
N MET A 127 5.21 -13.42 -6.07
CA MET A 127 5.31 -12.16 -5.33
C MET A 127 5.69 -11.03 -6.29
N SER A 128 5.30 -9.80 -5.99
CA SER A 128 5.85 -8.66 -6.71
C SER A 128 7.30 -8.41 -6.30
N LYS A 129 8.15 -7.95 -7.24
CA LYS A 129 9.56 -7.67 -6.91
C LYS A 129 9.69 -6.60 -5.82
N GLN A 130 8.84 -5.57 -5.83
CA GLN A 130 8.79 -4.56 -4.76
C GLN A 130 8.52 -5.19 -3.39
N HIS A 131 7.62 -6.17 -3.33
CA HIS A 131 7.34 -6.89 -2.08
C HIS A 131 8.51 -7.75 -1.62
N ILE A 132 9.31 -8.31 -2.53
CA ILE A 132 10.52 -9.06 -2.17
C ILE A 132 11.57 -8.13 -1.52
N HIS A 133 11.74 -6.90 -2.05
CA HIS A 133 12.57 -5.87 -1.40
C HIS A 133 12.03 -5.48 -0.02
N SER A 134 10.72 -5.23 0.07
CA SER A 134 10.04 -4.95 1.34
C SER A 134 10.20 -6.10 2.35
N TYR A 135 10.20 -7.36 1.89
CA TYR A 135 10.44 -8.54 2.72
C TYR A 135 11.84 -8.56 3.30
N LEU A 136 12.88 -8.30 2.49
CA LEU A 136 14.25 -8.16 3.01
C LEU A 136 14.36 -7.02 4.01
N ASN A 137 13.70 -5.89 3.76
CA ASN A 137 13.74 -4.76 4.68
C ASN A 137 13.05 -5.11 6.00
N TRP A 138 11.92 -5.79 5.96
CA TRP A 138 11.22 -6.25 7.15
C TRP A 138 12.07 -7.22 7.99
N LEU A 139 12.89 -8.08 7.37
CA LEU A 139 13.84 -8.93 8.09
C LEU A 139 14.87 -8.11 8.90
N LEU A 140 15.29 -6.93 8.41
CA LEU A 140 16.18 -6.03 9.18
C LEU A 140 15.51 -5.48 10.45
N TRP A 141 14.22 -5.18 10.36
CA TRP A 141 13.45 -4.59 11.47
C TRP A 141 13.00 -5.64 12.49
N TYR A 142 12.54 -6.80 12.03
CA TYR A 142 11.90 -7.82 12.88
C TYR A 142 12.74 -9.08 13.05
N GLY A 143 13.43 -9.51 12.00
CA GLY A 143 14.32 -10.66 12.06
C GLY A 143 15.53 -10.38 12.96
N TRP A 144 15.98 -9.12 13.00
CA TRP A 144 17.17 -8.71 13.76
C TRP A 144 16.91 -7.50 14.68
N PRO A 145 16.09 -7.66 15.74
CA PRO A 145 15.75 -6.57 16.64
C PRO A 145 16.96 -6.01 17.40
N LYS A 146 18.03 -6.81 17.54
CA LYS A 146 19.31 -6.42 18.16
C LYS A 146 20.25 -5.66 17.23
N MET A 147 19.93 -5.53 15.95
CA MET A 147 20.75 -4.74 15.02
C MET A 147 20.80 -3.28 15.50
N PRO A 148 21.98 -2.65 15.57
CA PRO A 148 22.07 -1.25 15.96
C PRO A 148 21.32 -0.32 15.00
N SER A 149 20.84 0.83 15.50
CA SER A 149 19.93 1.73 14.77
C SER A 149 20.54 2.30 13.49
N LEU A 150 21.80 2.73 13.52
CA LEU A 150 22.45 3.33 12.35
C LEU A 150 22.62 2.33 11.19
N PRO A 151 23.24 1.15 11.38
CA PRO A 151 23.27 0.11 10.35
C PRO A 151 21.88 -0.24 9.83
N ARG A 152 20.88 -0.40 10.70
CA ARG A 152 19.51 -0.70 10.28
C ARG A 152 18.95 0.40 9.36
N ALA A 153 19.10 1.67 9.72
CA ALA A 153 18.59 2.79 8.94
C ALA A 153 19.26 2.90 7.56
N VAL A 154 20.59 2.73 7.49
CA VAL A 154 21.34 2.85 6.22
C VAL A 154 21.08 1.63 5.31
N VAL A 155 21.02 0.42 5.84
CA VAL A 155 20.69 -0.77 5.03
C VAL A 155 19.22 -0.72 4.57
N SER A 156 18.30 -0.23 5.41
CA SER A 156 16.92 0.05 4.99
C SER A 156 16.88 1.06 3.84
N LEU A 157 17.61 2.17 3.95
CA LEU A 157 17.72 3.15 2.88
C LEU A 157 18.23 2.51 1.58
N PHE A 158 19.29 1.71 1.63
CA PHE A 158 19.81 0.97 0.48
C PHE A 158 18.73 0.10 -0.19
N LEU A 159 18.03 -0.74 0.59
CA LEU A 159 16.97 -1.60 0.08
C LEU A 159 15.83 -0.80 -0.56
N ARG A 160 15.52 0.37 0.00
CA ARG A 160 14.43 1.23 -0.48
C ARG A 160 14.79 1.98 -1.75
N LEU A 161 16.06 2.35 -1.91
CA LEU A 161 16.58 2.87 -3.16
C LEU A 161 16.56 1.80 -4.26
N ARG A 162 16.89 0.54 -3.93
CA ARG A 162 16.74 -0.61 -4.84
C ARG A 162 15.28 -0.87 -5.22
N GLU A 163 14.36 -0.83 -4.26
CA GLU A 163 12.92 -0.91 -4.52
C GLU A 163 12.45 0.21 -5.46
N LYS A 164 12.91 1.46 -5.23
CA LYS A 164 12.55 2.63 -6.04
C LYS A 164 12.98 2.50 -7.51
N GLN A 165 14.06 1.78 -7.81
CA GLN A 165 14.44 1.48 -9.21
C GLN A 165 13.36 0.70 -9.98
N LEU A 166 12.46 0.01 -9.26
CA LEU A 166 11.31 -0.69 -9.82
C LEU A 166 10.05 0.19 -9.93
N SER A 167 10.07 1.44 -9.47
CA SER A 167 8.89 2.35 -9.43
C SER A 167 8.19 2.51 -10.78
N SER A 168 8.94 2.47 -11.88
CA SER A 168 8.44 2.56 -13.26
C SER A 168 7.77 1.29 -13.80
N THR A 169 7.71 0.23 -13.00
CA THR A 169 7.17 -1.08 -13.42
C THR A 169 6.42 -1.79 -12.29
N TYR A 170 5.61 -2.77 -12.65
CA TYR A 170 5.06 -3.70 -11.68
C TYR A 170 5.22 -5.13 -12.18
N GLU A 171 6.18 -5.85 -11.59
CA GLU A 171 6.64 -7.15 -12.05
C GLU A 171 6.37 -8.21 -10.97
N ILE A 172 5.66 -9.28 -11.36
CA ILE A 172 5.33 -10.41 -10.50
C ILE A 172 6.18 -11.61 -10.93
N VAL A 173 6.79 -12.28 -9.96
CA VAL A 173 7.71 -13.39 -10.18
C VAL A 173 7.32 -14.61 -9.36
N SER A 174 7.50 -15.79 -9.94
CA SER A 174 7.43 -17.06 -9.22
C SER A 174 8.53 -17.09 -8.17
N ILE A 175 8.21 -17.55 -6.97
CA ILE A 175 9.18 -17.70 -5.89
C ILE A 175 8.87 -18.98 -5.13
N THR A 176 9.91 -19.71 -4.75
CA THR A 176 9.78 -20.94 -3.98
C THR A 176 10.02 -20.70 -2.50
N ARG A 177 9.51 -21.59 -1.65
CA ARG A 177 9.83 -21.57 -0.22
C ARG A 177 11.33 -21.75 0.03
N ASP A 178 11.98 -22.59 -0.77
CA ASP A 178 13.41 -22.89 -0.62
C ASP A 178 14.29 -21.69 -0.96
N GLU A 179 13.96 -20.91 -2.00
CA GLU A 179 14.65 -19.64 -2.30
C GLU A 179 14.55 -18.66 -1.12
N ARG A 180 13.35 -18.47 -0.55
CA ARG A 180 13.18 -17.61 0.64
C ARG A 180 13.99 -18.09 1.83
N LEU A 181 13.91 -19.39 2.13
CA LEU A 181 14.65 -20.00 3.25
C LEU A 181 16.16 -19.88 3.04
N LEU A 182 16.64 -20.01 1.80
CA LEU A 182 18.05 -19.87 1.47
C LEU A 182 18.56 -18.47 1.84
N TRP A 183 17.88 -17.40 1.44
CA TRP A 183 18.27 -16.02 1.77
C TRP A 183 18.20 -15.76 3.27
N MET A 184 17.10 -16.18 3.91
CA MET A 184 16.94 -16.02 5.36
C MET A 184 18.06 -16.71 6.12
N ASN A 185 18.39 -17.96 5.77
CA ASN A 185 19.45 -18.72 6.43
C ASN A 185 20.83 -18.11 6.19
N ARG A 186 21.07 -17.61 4.97
CA ARG A 186 22.31 -16.92 4.60
C ARG A 186 22.48 -15.65 5.44
N LEU A 187 21.49 -14.76 5.42
CA LEU A 187 21.52 -13.51 6.18
C LEU A 187 21.57 -13.73 7.70
N ASN A 188 20.81 -14.70 8.24
CA ASN A 188 20.85 -15.06 9.66
C ASN A 188 22.19 -15.64 10.11
N ARG A 189 22.88 -16.38 9.23
CA ARG A 189 24.23 -16.86 9.50
C ARG A 189 25.22 -15.71 9.50
N PHE A 190 25.11 -14.84 8.51
CA PHE A 190 25.98 -13.68 8.36
C PHE A 190 25.84 -12.68 9.51
N MET A 191 24.61 -12.39 9.95
CA MET A 191 24.37 -11.53 11.12
C MET A 191 24.99 -12.07 12.41
N ARG A 192 24.97 -13.40 12.61
CA ARG A 192 25.65 -14.03 13.76
C ARG A 192 27.17 -13.92 13.64
N TYR A 193 27.70 -14.03 12.43
CA TYR A 193 29.13 -13.82 12.16
C TYR A 193 29.52 -12.37 12.49
N LEU A 194 28.78 -11.37 12.01
CA LEU A 194 29.04 -9.96 12.31
C LEU A 194 28.94 -9.65 13.81
N ALA A 195 27.94 -10.20 14.50
CA ALA A 195 27.81 -10.04 15.94
C ALA A 195 29.04 -10.60 16.69
N ASN A 196 29.49 -11.80 16.32
CA ASN A 196 30.69 -12.39 16.90
C ASN A 196 31.95 -11.57 16.59
N ASP A 197 32.09 -11.04 15.37
CA ASP A 197 33.23 -10.19 15.02
C ASP A 197 33.28 -8.93 15.89
N VAL A 198 32.14 -8.29 16.14
CA VAL A 198 32.04 -7.12 17.01
C VAL A 198 32.32 -7.48 18.46
N ASP A 199 31.70 -8.56 18.97
CA ASP A 199 31.86 -9.03 20.35
C ASP A 199 33.31 -9.46 20.65
N GLU A 200 34.01 -10.03 19.68
CA GLU A 200 35.40 -10.50 19.79
C GLU A 200 36.45 -9.45 19.34
N ASP A 201 36.03 -8.21 19.07
CA ASP A 201 36.88 -7.09 18.61
C ASP A 201 37.69 -7.38 17.33
N ARG A 202 37.10 -8.16 16.42
CA ARG A 202 37.66 -8.57 15.12
C ARG A 202 37.24 -7.65 13.97
N VAL A 203 36.87 -6.40 14.27
CA VAL A 203 36.62 -5.40 13.24
C VAL A 203 37.91 -5.23 12.41
N PRO A 204 37.85 -5.36 11.07
CA PRO A 204 39.01 -5.17 10.19
C PRO A 204 39.63 -3.77 10.31
N ASP A 205 40.94 -3.66 10.10
CA ASP A 205 41.66 -2.39 10.25
C ASP A 205 41.20 -1.31 9.26
N ASP A 206 40.75 -1.70 8.07
CA ASP A 206 40.20 -0.79 7.05
C ASP A 206 38.81 -0.25 7.39
N ALA A 207 38.17 -0.77 8.45
CA ALA A 207 36.91 -0.28 9.00
C ALA A 207 37.10 0.46 10.35
N LYS A 208 38.34 0.59 10.84
CA LYS A 208 38.66 1.28 12.09
C LYS A 208 38.93 2.76 11.85
N PHE A 209 38.22 3.62 12.57
CA PHE A 209 38.37 5.06 12.49
C PHE A 209 39.19 5.62 13.65
N LYS A 210 40.02 6.61 13.34
CA LYS A 210 40.69 7.50 14.28
C LYS A 210 39.83 8.71 14.58
N ARG A 211 40.09 9.38 15.71
CA ARG A 211 39.34 10.58 16.14
C ARG A 211 39.35 11.71 15.10
N SER A 212 40.45 11.86 14.35
CA SER A 212 40.62 12.86 13.29
C SER A 212 39.82 12.56 12.02
N GLU A 213 39.32 11.34 11.88
CA GLU A 213 38.54 10.90 10.71
C GLU A 213 37.04 11.10 10.93
N CYS A 214 36.62 11.25 12.19
CA CYS A 214 35.23 11.46 12.60
C CYS A 214 35.00 12.87 13.17
N ASP A 215 35.89 13.83 12.87
CA ASP A 215 35.83 15.18 13.43
C ASP A 215 34.87 16.13 12.73
N ASP A 216 34.47 15.77 11.52
CA ASP A 216 33.63 16.54 10.63
C ASP A 216 32.45 15.70 10.11
N PHE A 217 31.28 16.33 10.06
CA PHE A 217 30.06 15.66 9.62
C PHE A 217 30.11 15.32 8.12
N SER A 218 30.73 16.17 7.29
CA SER A 218 30.81 15.90 5.85
C SER A 218 31.65 14.66 5.57
N LYS A 219 32.79 14.48 6.25
CA LYS A 219 33.58 13.23 6.17
C LYS A 219 32.76 12.01 6.58
N ILE A 220 32.03 12.10 7.70
CA ILE A 220 31.17 10.99 8.15
C ILE A 220 30.13 10.66 7.09
N TYR A 221 29.49 11.68 6.51
CA TYR A 221 28.52 11.50 5.43
C TYR A 221 29.16 10.81 4.20
N GLU A 222 30.32 11.26 3.74
CA GLU A 222 31.04 10.70 2.59
C GLU A 222 31.34 9.20 2.77
N TYR A 223 31.71 8.74 3.98
CA TYR A 223 31.95 7.32 4.23
C TYR A 223 30.72 6.45 3.96
N PHE A 224 29.53 6.90 4.36
CA PHE A 224 28.29 6.15 4.16
C PHE A 224 27.67 6.39 2.78
N GLN A 225 27.82 7.58 2.20
CA GLN A 225 27.41 7.87 0.82
C GLN A 225 28.15 6.96 -0.16
N GLY A 226 29.40 6.60 0.13
CA GLY A 226 30.17 5.64 -0.66
C GLY A 226 29.51 4.26 -0.81
N PHE A 227 28.57 3.87 0.06
CA PHE A 227 27.79 2.64 -0.12
C PHE A 227 26.60 2.80 -1.07
N LEU A 228 26.20 4.04 -1.33
CA LEU A 228 24.99 4.43 -2.06
C LEU A 228 25.32 5.22 -3.34
N TYR A 229 26.57 5.16 -3.80
CA TYR A 229 27.10 5.97 -4.91
C TYR A 229 26.39 5.74 -6.26
N GLU A 230 25.68 4.62 -6.41
CA GLU A 230 24.96 4.26 -7.64
C GLU A 230 23.56 4.91 -7.73
N PHE A 231 23.10 5.59 -6.67
CA PHE A 231 21.78 6.20 -6.60
C PHE A 231 21.84 7.72 -6.77
N PRO A 232 20.76 8.36 -7.27
CA PRO A 232 20.70 9.81 -7.39
C PRO A 232 20.88 10.51 -6.04
N ASP A 233 21.68 11.58 -5.99
CA ASP A 233 21.96 12.32 -4.76
C ASP A 233 20.68 12.86 -4.09
N GLU A 234 19.70 13.29 -4.89
CA GLU A 234 18.40 13.79 -4.40
C GLU A 234 17.62 12.77 -3.55
N ASP A 235 17.86 11.48 -3.78
CA ASP A 235 17.23 10.39 -3.05
C ASP A 235 18.05 9.93 -1.83
N VAL A 236 19.35 10.21 -1.83
CA VAL A 236 20.30 9.74 -0.81
C VAL A 236 20.55 10.78 0.26
N GLU A 237 20.77 12.04 -0.14
CA GLU A 237 21.40 13.06 0.67
C GLU A 237 20.65 13.32 1.98
N GLU A 238 19.39 13.75 1.91
CA GLU A 238 18.63 14.09 3.12
C GLU A 238 18.28 12.87 3.99
N PRO A 239 17.81 11.72 3.44
CA PRO A 239 17.56 10.53 4.25
C PRO A 239 18.81 10.02 4.97
N LEU A 240 19.97 10.00 4.31
CA LEU A 240 21.23 9.57 4.92
C LEU A 240 21.69 10.56 5.98
N LYS A 241 21.66 11.87 5.69
CA LYS A 241 22.01 12.90 6.67
C LYS A 241 21.13 12.82 7.91
N LEU A 242 19.84 12.57 7.75
CA LEU A 242 18.90 12.42 8.88
C LEU A 242 19.30 11.23 9.77
N ALA A 243 19.54 10.06 9.17
CA ALA A 243 19.97 8.87 9.91
C ALA A 243 21.28 9.09 10.68
N LEU A 244 22.26 9.75 10.04
CA LEU A 244 23.55 10.07 10.67
C LEU A 244 23.41 11.09 11.79
N ARG A 245 22.61 12.15 11.61
CA ARG A 245 22.36 13.17 12.64
C ARG A 245 21.71 12.56 13.88
N GLU A 246 20.71 11.70 13.71
CA GLU A 246 20.05 11.01 14.83
C GLU A 246 21.04 10.10 15.57
N TYR A 247 21.91 9.39 14.86
CA TYR A 247 22.97 8.61 15.50
C TYR A 247 23.96 9.48 16.27
N ILE A 248 24.46 10.57 15.67
CA ILE A 248 25.47 11.46 16.24
C ILE A 248 24.94 12.20 17.48
N LYS A 249 23.65 12.54 17.48
CA LYS A 249 22.97 13.15 18.63
C LYS A 249 23.02 12.26 19.86
N LEU A 250 22.94 10.94 19.67
CA LEU A 250 22.95 9.95 20.75
C LEU A 250 24.35 9.42 21.07
N ASN A 251 25.28 9.47 20.11
CA ASN A 251 26.61 8.88 20.24
C ASN A 251 27.62 9.83 19.56
N ASN A 252 28.63 10.31 20.28
CA ASN A 252 29.64 11.19 19.68
C ASN A 252 30.74 10.36 19.00
N PRO A 253 30.85 10.34 17.66
CA PRO A 253 31.82 9.48 16.96
C PRO A 253 33.28 9.81 17.30
N ARG A 254 33.58 11.04 17.73
CA ARG A 254 34.94 11.45 18.14
C ARG A 254 35.33 10.86 19.48
N ILE A 255 34.35 10.60 20.35
CA ILE A 255 34.56 10.01 21.68
C ILE A 255 34.46 8.50 21.58
N GLU A 256 33.44 7.99 20.89
CA GLU A 256 33.12 6.57 20.74
C GLU A 256 33.62 6.00 19.39
N THR A 257 34.87 6.28 19.00
CA THR A 257 35.41 5.90 17.68
C THR A 257 35.35 4.40 17.42
N LYS A 258 35.57 3.57 18.45
CA LYS A 258 35.44 2.11 18.35
C LYS A 258 34.02 1.70 17.95
N ARG A 259 33.02 2.21 18.66
CA ARG A 259 31.61 1.94 18.37
C ARG A 259 31.21 2.44 16.99
N PHE A 260 31.68 3.61 16.58
CA PHE A 260 31.45 4.12 15.24
C PHE A 260 32.05 3.20 14.16
N SER A 261 33.27 2.68 14.40
CA SER A 261 33.91 1.70 13.53
C SER A 261 33.09 0.41 13.41
N GLU A 262 32.54 -0.08 14.51
CA GLU A 262 31.61 -1.22 14.52
C GLU A 262 30.35 -0.92 13.69
N MET A 263 29.74 0.26 13.83
CA MET A 263 28.54 0.63 13.05
C MET A 263 28.84 0.69 11.55
N TYR A 264 29.96 1.31 11.17
CA TYR A 264 30.40 1.39 9.78
C TYR A 264 30.66 -0.01 9.21
N TYR A 265 31.39 -0.86 9.95
CA TYR A 265 31.69 -2.24 9.57
C TYR A 265 30.40 -3.04 9.33
N ILE A 266 29.48 -3.06 10.31
CA ILE A 266 28.20 -3.77 10.19
C ILE A 266 27.44 -3.28 8.96
N THR A 267 27.38 -1.96 8.75
CA THR A 267 26.66 -1.37 7.60
C THR A 267 27.24 -1.83 6.27
N ARG A 268 28.57 -1.69 6.10
CA ARG A 268 29.30 -2.07 4.90
C ARG A 268 29.07 -3.54 4.55
N GLU A 269 29.31 -4.41 5.52
CA GLU A 269 29.22 -5.85 5.32
C GLU A 269 27.78 -6.31 5.08
N MET A 270 26.79 -5.70 5.74
CA MET A 270 25.39 -6.00 5.48
C MET A 270 24.93 -5.59 4.09
N ILE A 271 25.32 -4.41 3.59
CA ILE A 271 24.99 -4.00 2.23
C ILE A 271 25.60 -4.99 1.22
N ARG A 272 26.87 -5.38 1.42
CA ARG A 272 27.54 -6.38 0.56
C ARG A 272 26.82 -7.72 0.56
N GLU A 273 26.41 -8.21 1.72
CA GLU A 273 25.75 -9.50 1.82
C GLU A 273 24.33 -9.47 1.21
N VAL A 274 23.60 -8.37 1.43
CA VAL A 274 22.29 -8.15 0.80
C VAL A 274 22.44 -8.09 -0.73
N MET A 275 23.44 -7.37 -1.25
CA MET A 275 23.75 -7.37 -2.69
C MET A 275 24.07 -8.78 -3.19
N GLY A 276 24.88 -9.54 -2.45
CA GLY A 276 25.18 -10.94 -2.79
C GLY A 276 23.93 -11.83 -2.86
N VAL A 277 22.95 -11.62 -1.98
CA VAL A 277 21.63 -12.28 -2.05
C VAL A 277 20.87 -11.87 -3.32
N MET A 278 20.85 -10.57 -3.64
CA MET A 278 20.19 -10.06 -4.85
C MET A 278 20.81 -10.63 -6.12
N ASP A 279 22.14 -10.69 -6.19
CA ASP A 279 22.90 -11.20 -7.32
C ASP A 279 22.74 -12.72 -7.52
N MET A 280 22.53 -13.49 -6.45
CA MET A 280 22.22 -14.92 -6.56
C MET A 280 20.87 -15.17 -7.24
N SER A 281 19.95 -14.22 -7.15
CA SER A 281 18.57 -14.38 -7.61
C SER A 281 18.13 -13.16 -8.43
N LYS A 282 18.95 -12.76 -9.42
CA LYS A 282 18.75 -11.53 -10.20
C LYS A 282 17.33 -11.35 -10.72
N ARG A 283 16.72 -12.45 -11.19
CA ARG A 283 15.33 -12.52 -11.69
C ARG A 283 14.31 -11.93 -10.71
N LEU A 284 14.56 -12.03 -9.41
CA LEU A 284 13.62 -11.65 -8.36
C LEU A 284 13.81 -10.21 -7.86
N PHE A 285 15.01 -9.65 -8.01
CA PHE A 285 15.36 -8.36 -7.41
C PHE A 285 15.53 -7.22 -8.42
N PHE A 286 16.00 -7.53 -9.63
CA PHE A 286 16.24 -6.52 -10.67
C PHE A 286 15.12 -6.52 -11.70
N LYS A 287 14.89 -5.37 -12.33
CA LYS A 287 13.88 -5.17 -13.39
C LYS A 287 14.09 -6.15 -14.54
N PHE A 288 13.01 -6.56 -15.22
CA PHE A 288 13.15 -7.33 -16.44
C PHE A 288 13.72 -6.48 -17.57
N ASP A 289 14.65 -7.07 -18.32
CA ASP A 289 15.34 -6.44 -19.46
C ASP A 289 15.72 -7.50 -20.52
N LEU A 290 16.70 -7.19 -21.37
CA LEU A 290 17.17 -8.12 -22.40
C LEU A 290 17.88 -9.35 -21.81
N GLU A 291 18.52 -9.22 -20.64
CA GLU A 291 19.27 -10.27 -19.95
C GLU A 291 18.37 -11.04 -18.97
N ILE A 292 17.51 -10.32 -18.24
CA ILE A 292 16.63 -10.86 -17.22
C ILE A 292 15.21 -10.91 -17.77
N LYS A 293 14.76 -12.10 -18.17
CA LYS A 293 13.41 -12.30 -18.73
C LYS A 293 12.47 -12.97 -17.74
N PRO A 294 11.15 -12.70 -17.81
CA PRO A 294 10.16 -13.45 -17.05
C PRO A 294 10.11 -14.91 -17.56
N GLU A 295 9.84 -15.85 -16.65
CA GLU A 295 9.58 -17.25 -17.02
C GLU A 295 8.29 -17.37 -17.86
N LYS A 296 7.26 -16.64 -17.42
CA LYS A 296 5.95 -16.52 -18.07
C LYS A 296 5.37 -15.13 -17.81
N PRO A 297 4.60 -14.56 -18.74
CA PRO A 297 3.77 -13.40 -18.45
C PRO A 297 2.76 -13.71 -17.33
N VAL A 298 2.59 -12.80 -16.37
CA VAL A 298 1.67 -12.97 -15.23
C VAL A 298 0.51 -11.99 -15.34
N VAL A 299 -0.72 -12.49 -15.31
CA VAL A 299 -1.96 -11.70 -15.32
C VAL A 299 -2.64 -11.83 -13.97
N ARG A 300 -3.03 -10.69 -13.38
CA ARG A 300 -3.78 -10.69 -12.13
C ARG A 300 -5.26 -10.90 -12.39
N VAL A 301 -5.83 -11.79 -11.60
CA VAL A 301 -7.26 -12.03 -11.47
C VAL A 301 -7.69 -11.37 -10.17
N PHE A 302 -8.44 -10.28 -10.28
CA PHE A 302 -8.88 -9.49 -9.14
C PHE A 302 -10.15 -10.08 -8.53
N ASN A 303 -10.15 -10.12 -7.21
CA ASN A 303 -11.33 -10.39 -6.40
C ASN A 303 -11.47 -9.26 -5.38
N GLU A 304 -12.67 -8.68 -5.22
CA GLU A 304 -12.87 -7.57 -4.27
C GLU A 304 -12.79 -8.02 -2.80
N GLY A 305 -12.70 -9.31 -2.51
CA GLY A 305 -12.66 -9.86 -1.17
C GLY A 305 -13.95 -9.59 -0.38
N ASP A 306 -14.04 -10.18 0.81
CA ASP A 306 -15.13 -9.92 1.74
C ASP A 306 -14.73 -8.78 2.69
N MET A 307 -15.63 -7.82 2.91
CA MET A 307 -15.50 -6.88 4.02
C MET A 307 -16.00 -7.55 5.31
N GLN A 308 -15.12 -8.21 6.05
CA GLN A 308 -15.42 -8.66 7.43
C GLN A 308 -15.04 -7.57 8.43
N LEU A 309 -15.84 -6.51 8.50
CA LEU A 309 -15.94 -5.70 9.72
C LEU A 309 -17.40 -5.66 10.15
N ASP A 310 -17.63 -5.79 11.45
CA ASP A 310 -18.91 -6.04 12.13
C ASP A 310 -20.05 -5.03 11.89
N SER A 311 -19.93 -4.13 10.92
CA SER A 311 -21.08 -3.43 10.39
C SER A 311 -20.89 -3.12 8.91
N TRP A 312 -21.94 -3.47 8.14
CA TRP A 312 -22.17 -3.21 6.71
C TRP A 312 -21.82 -4.33 5.74
N THR A 313 -22.69 -5.35 5.81
CA THR A 313 -22.93 -6.39 4.80
C THR A 313 -21.68 -7.22 4.51
N SER A 314 -21.69 -8.45 5.00
CA SER A 314 -21.11 -9.55 4.23
C SER A 314 -21.55 -9.37 2.78
N ILE A 315 -20.65 -8.85 1.95
CA ILE A 315 -20.73 -9.07 0.51
C ILE A 315 -20.74 -10.58 0.44
N GLY A 316 -21.91 -11.16 0.15
CA GLY A 316 -22.07 -12.61 0.22
C GLY A 316 -20.98 -13.22 -0.63
N LYS A 317 -20.21 -14.18 -0.06
CA LYS A 317 -19.09 -14.90 -0.67
C LYS A 317 -19.19 -14.86 -2.19
N GLY A 318 -18.61 -13.82 -2.78
CA GLY A 318 -18.75 -13.56 -4.21
C GLY A 318 -17.72 -14.38 -4.95
N GLN A 319 -17.80 -15.71 -4.80
CA GLN A 319 -16.91 -16.63 -5.51
C GLN A 319 -17.10 -16.57 -7.04
N ASP A 320 -18.11 -15.85 -7.54
CA ASP A 320 -18.53 -15.92 -8.94
C ASP A 320 -18.19 -14.69 -9.79
N HIS A 321 -17.38 -13.75 -9.29
CA HIS A 321 -17.14 -12.48 -10.01
C HIS A 321 -15.68 -12.05 -10.10
N ASP A 322 -14.77 -13.00 -10.26
CA ASP A 322 -13.37 -12.72 -10.58
C ASP A 322 -13.24 -12.01 -11.94
N PHE A 323 -12.29 -11.08 -12.04
CA PHE A 323 -12.12 -10.28 -13.25
C PHE A 323 -10.65 -9.91 -13.47
N ILE A 324 -10.28 -9.70 -14.73
CA ILE A 324 -8.93 -9.34 -15.15
C ILE A 324 -8.95 -7.93 -15.70
N MET A 325 -7.89 -7.16 -15.48
CA MET A 325 -7.68 -5.92 -16.22
C MET A 325 -7.33 -6.24 -17.68
N ASN A 326 -8.17 -5.83 -18.65
CA ASN A 326 -8.04 -6.25 -20.06
C ASN A 326 -6.67 -5.90 -20.66
N VAL A 327 -6.10 -4.74 -20.29
CA VAL A 327 -4.76 -4.34 -20.75
C VAL A 327 -3.67 -5.31 -20.27
N GLU A 328 -3.78 -5.89 -19.07
CA GLU A 328 -2.81 -6.89 -18.59
C GLU A 328 -2.89 -8.18 -19.38
N LEU A 329 -4.12 -8.64 -19.68
CA LEU A 329 -4.34 -9.82 -20.51
C LEU A 329 -3.79 -9.63 -21.92
N MET A 330 -4.17 -8.53 -22.57
CA MET A 330 -3.75 -8.24 -23.94
C MET A 330 -2.24 -8.12 -24.05
N GLN A 331 -1.58 -7.46 -23.10
CA GLN A 331 -0.11 -7.40 -23.04
C GLN A 331 0.52 -8.78 -22.81
N ALA A 332 -0.06 -9.61 -21.94
CA ALA A 332 0.46 -10.96 -21.68
C ALA A 332 0.36 -11.86 -22.92
N VAL A 333 -0.76 -11.80 -23.65
CA VAL A 333 -0.96 -12.55 -24.90
C VAL A 333 -0.06 -12.04 -26.02
N GLN A 334 0.12 -10.73 -26.15
CA GLN A 334 1.02 -10.15 -27.16
C GLN A 334 2.49 -10.47 -26.92
N ALA A 335 2.91 -10.60 -25.65
CA ALA A 335 4.26 -11.06 -25.32
C ALA A 335 4.55 -12.47 -25.89
N GLU A 336 3.53 -13.23 -26.30
CA GLU A 336 3.67 -14.51 -26.99
C GLU A 336 3.87 -14.38 -28.53
N GLY A 337 3.69 -13.20 -29.14
CA GLY A 337 3.56 -13.12 -30.62
C GLY A 337 3.77 -11.76 -31.30
N GLU A 338 4.81 -11.01 -30.94
CA GLU A 338 5.20 -9.68 -31.48
C GLU A 338 4.55 -8.47 -30.79
N ALA A 339 5.40 -7.52 -30.39
CA ALA A 339 5.03 -6.33 -29.63
C ALA A 339 4.29 -5.31 -30.53
N HIS A 340 2.97 -5.20 -30.35
CA HIS A 340 2.24 -4.03 -30.79
C HIS A 340 2.03 -3.06 -29.63
N ASN A 341 2.30 -1.78 -29.87
CA ASN A 341 1.93 -0.70 -28.96
C ASN A 341 0.40 -0.65 -28.84
N LEU A 342 -0.17 -1.42 -27.91
CA LEU A 342 -1.54 -1.18 -27.47
C LEU A 342 -1.60 0.24 -26.92
N MET A 343 -2.32 1.12 -27.61
CA MET A 343 -2.76 2.38 -27.03
C MET A 343 -3.58 2.03 -25.79
N ILE A 344 -2.95 2.17 -24.63
CA ILE A 344 -3.64 2.13 -23.35
C ILE A 344 -4.49 3.38 -23.33
N ASP A 345 -5.82 3.25 -23.31
CA ASP A 345 -6.65 4.40 -23.04
C ASP A 345 -6.24 4.96 -21.67
N THR A 346 -5.67 6.16 -21.71
CA THR A 346 -4.88 6.77 -20.63
C THR A 346 -5.67 7.09 -19.37
N GLY A 347 -7.00 6.93 -19.39
CA GLY A 347 -7.88 7.30 -18.29
C GLY A 347 -8.59 6.15 -17.57
N PHE A 348 -9.16 5.21 -18.35
CA PHE A 348 -10.09 4.19 -17.87
C PHE A 348 -9.68 2.81 -18.37
N LEU A 349 -9.46 1.87 -17.46
CA LEU A 349 -8.96 0.54 -17.79
C LEU A 349 -10.08 -0.46 -17.66
N GLN A 350 -10.51 -1.01 -18.81
CA GLN A 350 -11.58 -1.98 -18.88
C GLN A 350 -11.17 -3.32 -18.24
N THR A 351 -12.17 -4.05 -17.76
CA THR A 351 -11.96 -5.41 -17.26
C THR A 351 -12.49 -6.42 -18.26
N VAL A 352 -12.08 -7.66 -18.12
CA VAL A 352 -12.80 -8.80 -18.67
C VAL A 352 -13.10 -9.75 -17.53
N PRO A 353 -14.29 -10.35 -17.50
CA PRO A 353 -14.57 -11.40 -16.54
C PRO A 353 -13.58 -12.56 -16.66
N PHE A 354 -13.19 -13.13 -15.52
CA PHE A 354 -12.36 -14.32 -15.49
C PHE A 354 -13.21 -15.57 -15.67
N ASP A 355 -12.74 -16.48 -16.52
CA ASP A 355 -13.27 -17.82 -16.74
C ASP A 355 -12.07 -18.76 -16.69
N GLU A 356 -12.17 -19.88 -15.95
CA GLU A 356 -11.12 -20.89 -15.87
C GLU A 356 -10.70 -21.41 -17.25
N MET A 357 -11.59 -21.36 -18.26
CA MET A 357 -11.26 -21.69 -19.65
C MET A 357 -10.16 -20.78 -20.24
N LEU A 358 -9.94 -19.59 -19.70
CA LEU A 358 -8.82 -18.71 -20.08
C LEU A 358 -7.47 -19.34 -19.73
N CYS A 359 -7.38 -20.09 -18.62
CA CYS A 359 -6.17 -20.82 -18.26
C CYS A 359 -5.79 -21.86 -19.32
N THR A 360 -6.80 -22.51 -19.91
CA THR A 360 -6.64 -23.49 -21.01
C THR A 360 -6.35 -22.80 -22.34
N LYS A 361 -7.03 -21.68 -22.63
CA LYS A 361 -6.85 -20.91 -23.86
C LYS A 361 -5.48 -20.26 -23.96
N PHE A 362 -4.92 -19.83 -22.83
CA PHE A 362 -3.62 -19.17 -22.74
C PHE A 362 -2.69 -19.97 -21.80
N PRO A 363 -2.15 -21.12 -22.26
CA PRO A 363 -1.36 -22.01 -21.41
C PRO A 363 -0.01 -21.40 -20.96
N ASN A 364 0.53 -20.45 -21.73
CA ASN A 364 1.81 -19.79 -21.45
C ASN A 364 1.69 -18.55 -20.55
N VAL A 365 0.47 -18.03 -20.33
CA VAL A 365 0.19 -16.97 -19.35
C VAL A 365 -0.06 -17.60 -17.98
N GLU A 366 0.52 -17.03 -16.92
CA GLU A 366 0.18 -17.38 -15.55
C GLU A 366 -0.94 -16.48 -15.03
N PHE A 367 -1.98 -17.05 -14.44
CA PHE A 367 -3.06 -16.29 -13.81
C PHE A 367 -2.95 -16.42 -12.29
N VAL A 368 -2.88 -15.28 -11.61
CA VAL A 368 -2.71 -15.25 -10.15
C VAL A 368 -3.79 -14.41 -9.48
N LEU A 369 -4.32 -14.88 -8.36
CA LEU A 369 -5.39 -14.20 -7.62
C LEU A 369 -4.85 -13.00 -6.82
N ASP A 370 -5.35 -11.80 -7.08
CA ASP A 370 -5.06 -10.56 -6.34
C ASP A 370 -6.33 -10.08 -5.61
N ILE A 371 -6.35 -10.21 -4.28
CA ILE A 371 -7.49 -9.79 -3.47
C ILE A 371 -7.38 -8.29 -3.16
N VAL A 372 -8.43 -7.54 -3.49
CA VAL A 372 -8.59 -6.11 -3.28
C VAL A 372 -9.67 -5.83 -2.24
N PRO A 373 -9.42 -6.13 -0.94
CA PRO A 373 -10.36 -5.84 0.12
C PRO A 373 -10.79 -4.37 0.08
N PRO A 374 -12.10 -4.08 0.19
CA PRO A 374 -12.58 -2.72 0.27
C PRO A 374 -12.15 -2.11 1.61
N THR A 375 -11.90 -0.81 1.59
CA THR A 375 -11.82 -0.03 2.82
C THR A 375 -13.06 0.83 2.97
N PHE A 376 -13.31 1.32 4.19
CA PHE A 376 -14.53 2.07 4.50
C PHE A 376 -14.60 3.39 3.73
N CYS A 377 -13.49 4.12 3.59
CA CYS A 377 -13.51 5.53 3.14
C CYS A 377 -12.74 5.80 1.87
N ARG A 378 -11.77 4.96 1.53
CA ARG A 378 -10.80 5.22 0.48
C ARG A 378 -10.72 4.06 -0.48
N ALA A 379 -10.77 4.33 -1.77
CA ALA A 379 -10.48 3.33 -2.77
C ALA A 379 -9.01 2.89 -2.62
N ARG A 380 -8.77 1.58 -2.59
CA ARG A 380 -7.41 1.06 -2.45
C ARG A 380 -6.65 1.25 -3.77
N PRO A 381 -5.47 1.86 -3.77
CA PRO A 381 -4.63 1.94 -4.95
C PRO A 381 -4.21 0.54 -5.42
N ILE A 382 -4.13 0.38 -6.72
CA ILE A 382 -3.66 -0.82 -7.40
C ILE A 382 -2.52 -0.38 -8.32
N LYS A 383 -1.31 -0.87 -8.05
CA LYS A 383 -0.13 -0.60 -8.89
C LYS A 383 -0.36 -1.22 -10.27
N MET A 384 -0.08 -0.46 -11.32
CA MET A 384 -0.18 -0.87 -12.72
C MET A 384 1.18 -1.33 -13.25
N ARG A 385 1.19 -2.10 -14.33
CA ARG A 385 2.43 -2.59 -14.99
C ARG A 385 3.43 -1.49 -15.38
N ASN A 386 2.96 -0.28 -15.67
CA ASN A 386 3.79 0.88 -16.00
C ASN A 386 4.25 1.68 -14.77
N GLY A 387 4.07 1.16 -13.55
CA GLY A 387 4.46 1.82 -12.32
C GLY A 387 3.44 2.81 -11.74
N GLY A 388 2.44 3.23 -12.52
CA GLY A 388 1.37 4.11 -12.05
C GLY A 388 0.38 3.41 -11.12
N TYR A 389 -0.64 4.14 -10.65
CA TYR A 389 -1.72 3.59 -9.83
C TYR A 389 -3.09 3.82 -10.47
N CYS A 390 -3.98 2.88 -10.23
CA CYS A 390 -5.41 3.02 -10.52
C CYS A 390 -6.24 2.55 -9.32
N VAL A 391 -7.54 2.84 -9.36
CA VAL A 391 -8.52 2.40 -8.36
C VAL A 391 -9.75 1.83 -9.07
N LEU A 392 -10.48 0.92 -8.42
CA LEU A 392 -11.76 0.45 -8.94
C LEU A 392 -12.77 1.61 -8.97
N ALA A 393 -13.55 1.71 -10.05
CA ALA A 393 -14.48 2.81 -10.27
C ALA A 393 -15.56 2.90 -9.17
N TYR A 394 -16.14 1.76 -8.77
CA TYR A 394 -17.16 1.74 -7.72
C TYR A 394 -16.65 2.22 -6.35
N PRO A 395 -15.53 1.68 -5.79
CA PRO A 395 -14.91 2.23 -4.59
C PRO A 395 -14.52 3.70 -4.72
N SER A 396 -14.04 4.14 -5.90
CA SER A 396 -13.74 5.54 -6.17
C SER A 396 -14.98 6.44 -6.10
N PHE A 397 -16.11 5.99 -6.66
CA PHE A 397 -17.39 6.72 -6.58
C PHE A 397 -17.84 6.87 -5.13
N ARG A 398 -17.79 5.79 -4.35
CA ARG A 398 -18.09 5.82 -2.91
C ARG A 398 -17.19 6.77 -2.16
N GLN A 399 -15.88 6.73 -2.40
CA GLN A 399 -14.92 7.66 -1.80
C GLN A 399 -15.28 9.12 -2.13
N MET A 400 -15.60 9.43 -3.39
CA MET A 400 -15.94 10.81 -3.78
C MET A 400 -17.21 11.30 -3.08
N TYR A 401 -18.23 10.45 -3.01
CA TYR A 401 -19.47 10.79 -2.30
C TYR A 401 -19.20 10.97 -0.79
N HIS A 402 -18.41 10.08 -0.19
CA HIS A 402 -18.00 10.16 1.21
C HIS A 402 -17.25 11.46 1.52
N GLU A 403 -16.34 11.90 0.63
CA GLU A 403 -15.67 13.19 0.77
C GLU A 403 -16.65 14.38 0.74
N VAL A 404 -17.69 14.35 -0.10
CA VAL A 404 -18.73 15.40 -0.15
C VAL A 404 -19.57 15.42 1.14
N VAL A 405 -19.95 14.25 1.66
CA VAL A 405 -20.83 14.12 2.84
C VAL A 405 -20.08 14.41 4.14
N TYR A 406 -18.90 13.80 4.35
CA TYR A 406 -18.19 13.86 5.62
C TYR A 406 -16.95 14.75 5.63
N GLY A 407 -16.23 14.84 4.52
CA GLY A 407 -15.12 15.77 4.39
C GLY A 407 -15.62 17.21 4.32
N ILE A 408 -16.39 17.52 3.28
CA ILE A 408 -16.84 18.88 2.96
C ILE A 408 -18.14 19.23 3.69
N ARG A 409 -18.99 18.25 4.02
CA ARG A 409 -20.28 18.43 4.71
C ARG A 409 -21.24 19.35 3.96
N VAL A 410 -21.32 19.21 2.63
CA VAL A 410 -22.21 20.03 1.80
C VAL A 410 -23.69 19.85 2.18
N TYR A 411 -24.10 18.61 2.42
CA TYR A 411 -25.48 18.25 2.79
C TYR A 411 -25.94 18.82 4.14
N GLU A 412 -25.01 19.23 5.01
CA GLU A 412 -25.35 19.86 6.28
C GLU A 412 -25.57 21.38 6.14
N ARG A 413 -25.42 21.92 4.93
CA ARG A 413 -25.38 23.37 4.66
C ARG A 413 -26.34 23.80 3.55
N LEU A 414 -26.73 22.87 2.69
CA LEU A 414 -27.72 23.09 1.64
C LEU A 414 -29.08 22.51 2.03
N SER A 415 -30.15 23.14 1.57
CA SER A 415 -31.52 22.62 1.72
C SER A 415 -32.40 23.07 0.56
N GLY A 416 -33.57 22.45 0.42
CA GLY A 416 -34.57 22.82 -0.60
C GLY A 416 -34.01 22.76 -2.03
N GLU A 417 -34.38 23.76 -2.83
CA GLU A 417 -34.02 23.85 -4.26
C GLU A 417 -32.50 23.90 -4.49
N THR A 418 -31.75 24.62 -3.64
CA THR A 418 -30.29 24.72 -3.74
C THR A 418 -29.60 23.36 -3.62
N LEU A 419 -30.11 22.48 -2.74
CA LEU A 419 -29.59 21.12 -2.60
C LEU A 419 -29.86 20.29 -3.85
N GLU A 420 -31.06 20.41 -4.43
CA GLU A 420 -31.40 19.69 -5.66
C GLU A 420 -30.57 20.15 -6.86
N GLU A 421 -30.28 21.44 -6.96
CA GLU A 421 -29.40 22.00 -7.99
C GLU A 421 -27.97 21.46 -7.84
N PHE A 422 -27.43 21.51 -6.62
CA PHE A 422 -26.11 20.96 -6.31
C PHE A 422 -26.02 19.47 -6.68
N GLU A 423 -27.01 18.67 -6.31
CA GLU A 423 -27.01 17.24 -6.62
C GLU A 423 -27.06 16.99 -8.13
N LYS A 424 -27.85 17.75 -8.90
CA LYS A 424 -27.90 17.63 -10.37
C LYS A 424 -26.53 17.93 -10.99
N ASP A 425 -25.87 18.98 -10.53
CA ASP A 425 -24.51 19.33 -10.99
C ASP A 425 -23.48 18.26 -10.59
N LEU A 426 -23.60 17.72 -9.38
CA LEU A 426 -22.71 16.66 -8.88
C LEU A 426 -22.89 15.38 -9.71
N VAL A 427 -24.13 15.01 -10.02
CA VAL A 427 -24.45 13.86 -10.90
C VAL A 427 -23.86 14.05 -12.28
N LYS A 428 -23.95 15.26 -12.85
CA LYS A 428 -23.33 15.57 -14.15
C LYS A 428 -21.82 15.33 -14.11
N ILE A 429 -21.14 15.78 -13.06
CA ILE A 429 -19.71 15.50 -12.88
C ILE A 429 -19.47 13.99 -12.75
N PHE A 430 -20.24 13.30 -11.92
CA PHE A 430 -20.08 11.86 -11.70
C PHE A 430 -20.30 11.06 -12.98
N LEU A 431 -21.30 11.38 -13.80
CA LEU A 431 -21.57 10.65 -15.03
C LEU A 431 -20.47 10.79 -16.09
N ASP A 432 -19.59 11.79 -16.00
CA ASP A 432 -18.41 11.86 -16.87
C ASP A 432 -17.36 10.78 -16.55
N TYR A 433 -17.38 10.21 -15.33
CA TYR A 433 -16.40 9.22 -14.85
C TYR A 433 -17.03 7.89 -14.44
N TYR A 434 -18.34 7.88 -14.14
CA TYR A 434 -19.11 6.80 -13.53
C TYR A 434 -20.39 6.52 -14.33
N ASN A 435 -20.23 5.93 -15.52
CA ASN A 435 -21.38 5.62 -16.38
C ASN A 435 -21.28 4.23 -17.02
N VAL A 436 -22.43 3.76 -17.51
CA VAL A 436 -22.60 2.43 -18.10
C VAL A 436 -21.88 2.29 -19.43
N GLU A 437 -21.77 3.35 -20.23
CA GLU A 437 -21.09 3.31 -21.53
C GLU A 437 -19.59 3.11 -21.35
N LEU A 438 -18.98 3.81 -20.39
CA LEU A 438 -17.60 3.57 -19.97
C LEU A 438 -17.43 2.15 -19.44
N ALA A 439 -18.37 1.67 -18.61
CA ALA A 439 -18.32 0.32 -18.06
C ALA A 439 -18.37 -0.75 -19.16
N LYS A 440 -19.23 -0.58 -20.17
CA LYS A 440 -19.43 -1.55 -21.25
C LYS A 440 -18.43 -1.41 -22.39
N ARG A 441 -17.59 -0.37 -22.39
CA ARG A 441 -16.71 -0.10 -23.51
C ARG A 441 -15.77 -1.28 -23.72
N ASP A 442 -15.64 -1.71 -24.97
CA ASP A 442 -14.76 -2.81 -25.36
C ASP A 442 -15.12 -4.18 -24.74
N HIS A 443 -16.25 -4.29 -24.02
CA HIS A 443 -16.77 -5.57 -23.58
C HIS A 443 -17.50 -6.27 -24.74
N PRO A 444 -17.25 -7.58 -24.97
CA PRO A 444 -18.03 -8.33 -25.93
C PRO A 444 -19.51 -8.29 -25.53
N PRO A 445 -20.45 -8.25 -26.49
CA PRO A 445 -21.87 -8.27 -26.18
C PRO A 445 -22.18 -9.52 -25.36
N ALA A 446 -22.51 -9.30 -24.08
CA ALA A 446 -22.76 -10.40 -23.17
C ALA A 446 -23.95 -11.21 -23.67
N LYS A 447 -23.76 -12.52 -23.85
CA LYS A 447 -24.85 -13.44 -24.21
C LYS A 447 -25.87 -13.62 -23.07
N HIS A 448 -25.56 -13.15 -21.86
CA HIS A 448 -26.37 -13.31 -20.66
C HIS A 448 -26.36 -12.03 -19.80
N ASN A 449 -27.51 -11.66 -19.23
CA ASN A 449 -27.75 -10.46 -18.40
C ASN A 449 -27.02 -10.46 -17.03
N GLN A 450 -25.87 -11.12 -16.88
CA GLN A 450 -25.26 -11.42 -15.58
C GLN A 450 -23.83 -10.91 -15.39
N TRP A 451 -23.22 -10.23 -16.36
CA TRP A 451 -21.83 -9.79 -16.22
C TRP A 451 -21.75 -8.41 -15.54
N LEU A 452 -20.91 -8.32 -14.50
CA LEU A 452 -20.48 -7.07 -13.92
C LEU A 452 -19.40 -6.44 -14.81
N TYR A 453 -19.64 -5.22 -15.26
CA TYR A 453 -18.79 -4.47 -16.18
C TYR A 453 -17.86 -3.54 -15.41
N ARG A 454 -16.90 -4.12 -14.68
CA ARG A 454 -15.98 -3.32 -13.86
C ARG A 454 -14.97 -2.58 -14.72
N TYR A 455 -14.48 -1.46 -14.21
CA TYR A 455 -13.30 -0.80 -14.77
C TYR A 455 -12.53 -0.07 -13.67
N PHE A 456 -11.28 0.24 -13.98
CA PHE A 456 -10.41 1.05 -13.14
C PHE A 456 -10.31 2.48 -13.66
N ILE A 457 -10.12 3.40 -12.74
CA ILE A 457 -9.84 4.81 -13.00
C ILE A 457 -8.39 5.05 -12.61
N THR A 458 -7.61 5.63 -13.52
CA THR A 458 -6.23 6.01 -13.23
C THR A 458 -6.16 7.13 -12.21
N GLU A 459 -5.05 7.21 -11.46
CA GLU A 459 -4.85 8.27 -10.46
C GLU A 459 -4.99 9.69 -11.07
N THR A 460 -4.52 9.89 -12.31
CA THR A 460 -4.67 11.15 -13.04
C THR A 460 -6.14 11.55 -13.20
N LYS A 461 -7.00 10.61 -13.59
CA LYS A 461 -8.44 10.86 -13.75
C LYS A 461 -9.15 11.03 -12.40
N GLU A 462 -8.73 10.30 -11.37
CA GLU A 462 -9.26 10.50 -10.03
C GLU A 462 -8.91 11.91 -9.49
N LYS A 463 -7.69 12.41 -9.71
CA LYS A 463 -7.28 13.78 -9.37
C LYS A 463 -8.10 14.83 -10.12
N GLU A 464 -8.35 14.60 -11.41
CA GLU A 464 -9.20 15.46 -12.25
C GLU A 464 -10.64 15.55 -11.69
N LEU A 465 -11.23 14.40 -11.37
CA LEU A 465 -12.55 14.30 -10.75
C LEU A 465 -12.60 15.04 -9.41
N LYS A 466 -11.65 14.77 -8.50
CA LYS A 466 -11.55 15.46 -7.20
C LYS A 466 -11.53 16.98 -7.36
N LYS A 467 -10.74 17.49 -8.31
CA LYS A 467 -10.66 18.93 -8.60
C LYS A 467 -12.02 19.50 -9.03
N ARG A 468 -12.75 18.80 -9.89
CA ARG A 468 -14.09 19.21 -10.36
C ARG A 468 -15.12 19.20 -9.23
N VAL A 469 -15.16 18.14 -8.42
CA VAL A 469 -16.05 18.03 -7.26
C VAL A 469 -15.76 19.16 -6.27
N TYR A 470 -14.50 19.41 -5.92
CA TYR A 470 -14.14 20.50 -5.00
C TYR A 470 -14.47 21.88 -5.57
N ALA A 471 -14.31 22.08 -6.88
CA ALA A 471 -14.71 23.32 -7.54
C ALA A 471 -16.24 23.50 -7.55
N LEU A 472 -17.02 22.40 -7.61
CA LEU A 472 -18.47 22.46 -7.45
C LEU A 472 -18.83 22.84 -6.02
N CYS A 473 -18.29 22.13 -5.02
CA CYS A 473 -18.60 22.41 -3.62
C CYS A 473 -18.26 23.85 -3.20
N ARG A 474 -17.21 24.46 -3.77
CA ARG A 474 -16.88 25.87 -3.52
C ARG A 474 -17.86 26.88 -4.13
N ARG A 475 -18.53 26.54 -5.23
CA ARG A 475 -19.48 27.43 -5.92
C ARG A 475 -20.75 27.65 -5.13
N TYR A 476 -21.20 26.63 -4.41
CA TYR A 476 -22.40 26.69 -3.58
C TYR A 476 -22.09 27.32 -2.22
N GLU A 477 -21.53 28.54 -2.24
CA GLU A 477 -21.02 29.33 -1.11
C GLU A 477 -21.52 28.82 0.25
N ILE A 478 -20.61 28.09 0.89
CA ILE A 478 -20.88 27.39 2.11
C ILE A 478 -20.98 28.42 3.23
N ASP A 479 -22.21 28.78 3.61
CA ASP A 479 -22.44 29.61 4.80
C ASP A 479 -21.99 28.85 6.05
N GLU A 480 -20.85 29.25 6.61
CA GLU A 480 -20.28 28.63 7.81
C GLU A 480 -21.10 28.92 9.08
N THR A 481 -22.09 29.83 9.01
CA THR A 481 -22.91 30.23 10.16
C THR A 481 -24.07 29.28 10.43
N ILE A 482 -24.49 28.47 9.45
CA ILE A 482 -25.60 27.53 9.60
C ILE A 482 -25.13 26.26 10.33
N LYS A 483 -25.49 26.12 11.61
CA LYS A 483 -25.26 24.91 12.41
C LYS A 483 -26.50 24.00 12.36
N ILE A 484 -26.43 22.93 11.59
CA ILE A 484 -27.42 21.85 11.65
C ILE A 484 -26.99 20.79 12.69
N PRO A 485 -27.90 20.27 13.53
CA PRO A 485 -27.56 19.31 14.59
C PRO A 485 -26.90 18.04 14.04
N ALA A 486 -25.87 17.57 14.76
CA ALA A 486 -25.09 16.39 14.40
C ALA A 486 -25.98 15.14 14.34
N PRO A 487 -26.11 14.48 13.18
CA PRO A 487 -26.78 13.20 13.10
C PRO A 487 -25.97 12.05 13.68
N VAL A 488 -26.64 10.99 14.15
CA VAL A 488 -26.07 9.67 14.46
C VAL A 488 -25.52 9.00 13.18
N ILE A 489 -24.32 8.39 13.25
CA ILE A 489 -23.20 8.72 12.35
C ILE A 489 -22.80 7.68 11.28
N HIS A 490 -23.43 6.52 11.12
CA HIS A 490 -23.05 5.60 10.01
C HIS A 490 -24.24 5.10 9.18
N VAL A 491 -25.38 4.88 9.84
CA VAL A 491 -26.63 4.49 9.17
C VAL A 491 -27.13 5.55 8.20
N ARG A 492 -26.81 6.83 8.45
CA ARG A 492 -27.24 7.91 7.57
C ARG A 492 -26.42 8.03 6.28
N GLU A 493 -25.10 7.87 6.29
CA GLU A 493 -24.33 8.03 5.04
C GLU A 493 -24.73 6.97 4.01
N LYS A 494 -24.77 5.69 4.41
CA LYS A 494 -25.20 4.65 3.47
C LYS A 494 -26.62 4.92 2.97
N GLN A 495 -27.55 5.30 3.85
CA GLN A 495 -28.89 5.63 3.40
C GLN A 495 -28.88 6.82 2.43
N LEU A 496 -28.15 7.90 2.73
CA LEU A 496 -28.01 9.08 1.86
C LEU A 496 -27.41 8.69 0.51
N PHE A 497 -26.39 7.85 0.48
CA PHE A 497 -25.77 7.38 -0.76
C PHE A 497 -26.74 6.55 -1.59
N MET A 498 -27.50 5.66 -0.96
CA MET A 498 -28.52 4.86 -1.64
C MET A 498 -29.67 5.73 -2.16
N ASP A 499 -30.16 6.67 -1.36
CA ASP A 499 -31.20 7.62 -1.76
C ASP A 499 -30.73 8.47 -2.94
N PHE A 500 -29.49 8.97 -2.89
CA PHE A 500 -28.87 9.71 -3.99
C PHE A 500 -28.80 8.88 -5.27
N ILE A 501 -28.29 7.65 -5.22
CA ILE A 501 -28.23 6.77 -6.40
C ILE A 501 -29.64 6.44 -6.93
N GLN A 502 -30.59 6.13 -6.05
CA GLN A 502 -31.97 5.81 -6.44
C GLN A 502 -32.68 7.00 -7.10
N LYS A 503 -32.36 8.23 -6.69
CA LYS A 503 -32.88 9.46 -7.28
C LYS A 503 -32.40 9.67 -8.73
N TYR A 504 -31.21 9.18 -9.10
CA TYR A 504 -30.59 9.41 -10.40
C TYR A 504 -30.36 8.10 -11.18
N ASP A 505 -31.35 7.72 -12.01
CA ASP A 505 -31.37 6.46 -12.78
C ASP A 505 -30.06 6.11 -13.51
N PRO A 506 -29.34 7.03 -14.18
CA PRO A 506 -28.07 6.70 -14.82
C PRO A 506 -26.98 6.22 -13.85
N LEU A 507 -26.89 6.79 -12.65
CA LEU A 507 -25.95 6.34 -11.62
C LEU A 507 -26.39 5.01 -11.02
N ARG A 508 -27.70 4.79 -10.83
CA ARG A 508 -28.25 3.49 -10.42
C ARG A 508 -27.87 2.40 -11.42
N LYS A 509 -28.08 2.64 -12.71
CA LYS A 509 -27.70 1.70 -13.76
C LYS A 509 -26.19 1.44 -13.77
N PHE A 510 -25.36 2.48 -13.57
CA PHE A 510 -23.93 2.28 -13.38
C PHE A 510 -23.66 1.34 -12.20
N MET A 511 -24.26 1.57 -11.05
CA MET A 511 -24.08 0.73 -9.85
C MET A 511 -24.51 -0.72 -10.07
N GLU A 512 -25.61 -0.96 -10.76
CA GLU A 512 -26.08 -2.29 -11.16
C GLU A 512 -25.10 -3.03 -12.06
N THR A 513 -24.23 -2.32 -12.80
CA THR A 513 -23.15 -2.94 -13.58
C THR A 513 -21.90 -3.25 -12.74
N GLN A 514 -21.73 -2.65 -11.56
CA GLN A 514 -20.50 -2.81 -10.76
C GLN A 514 -20.65 -3.83 -9.63
N SER A 515 -21.86 -3.99 -9.09
CA SER A 515 -22.14 -4.86 -7.95
C SER A 515 -23.26 -5.83 -8.29
N SER A 516 -23.20 -7.06 -7.76
CA SER A 516 -24.26 -8.05 -7.98
C SER A 516 -25.60 -7.49 -7.49
N ILE A 517 -26.63 -7.65 -8.32
CA ILE A 517 -27.99 -7.13 -8.09
C ILE A 517 -28.54 -7.57 -6.71
N ASP A 518 -28.13 -8.73 -6.22
CA ASP A 518 -28.57 -9.28 -4.93
C ASP A 518 -27.99 -8.53 -3.72
N ALA A 519 -26.76 -8.00 -3.81
CA ALA A 519 -26.21 -7.13 -2.77
C ALA A 519 -26.98 -5.80 -2.66
N PHE A 520 -27.52 -5.32 -3.79
CA PHE A 520 -28.34 -4.13 -3.85
C PHE A 520 -29.76 -4.41 -3.31
N ARG A 521 -30.41 -5.49 -3.76
CA ARG A 521 -31.80 -5.87 -3.36
C ARG A 521 -31.93 -6.30 -1.90
N ALA A 522 -30.90 -6.92 -1.31
CA ALA A 522 -30.90 -7.28 0.11
C ALA A 522 -30.96 -6.05 1.05
N THR A 523 -30.61 -4.86 0.55
CA THR A 523 -30.79 -3.61 1.31
C THR A 523 -32.20 -3.04 1.21
N GLU A 524 -32.96 -3.37 0.16
CA GLU A 524 -34.35 -2.91 -0.06
C GLU A 524 -35.37 -3.73 0.75
N SER A 525 -35.06 -4.99 1.09
CA SER A 525 -36.04 -5.91 1.68
C SER A 525 -36.20 -5.83 3.20
N ARG A 526 -35.59 -4.87 3.91
CA ARG A 526 -35.88 -4.68 5.35
C ARG A 526 -37.31 -4.16 5.49
N PRO A 527 -38.26 -4.96 6.03
CA PRO A 527 -39.64 -4.54 6.15
C PRO A 527 -39.69 -3.28 7.02
N LYS A 528 -40.31 -2.22 6.51
CA LYS A 528 -40.71 -1.07 7.33
C LYS A 528 -41.51 -1.63 8.49
N LYS A 529 -40.92 -1.67 9.70
CA LYS A 529 -41.67 -1.97 10.92
C LYS A 529 -42.80 -0.95 10.97
N LYS A 530 -44.03 -1.41 10.72
CA LYS A 530 -45.23 -0.61 10.92
C LYS A 530 -45.21 -0.16 12.38
N LYS A 531 -45.14 1.15 12.59
CA LYS A 531 -45.34 1.77 13.91
C LYS A 531 -46.80 1.64 14.30
#